data_AF-A0A665VFC3-F1
#
_entry.id   AF-A0A665VFC3-F1
#
_cell.length_a   1.000
_cell.length_b   1.000
_cell.length_c   1.000
_cell.angle_alpha   90.00
_cell.angle_beta   90.00
_cell.angle_gamma   90.00
#
_symmetry.space_group_name_H-M   'P 1'
#
loop_
_entity.id
_entity.type
_entity.pdbx_description
1 polymer ?
#
loop_
_entity_poly.entity_id
_entity_poly.type
_entity_poly.pdbx_seq_one_letter_code
_entity_poly.pdbx_strand_id
1 'polypeptide(L)'
;MCAVSSCLHCCCSIMLSFVVTNGCFSLILTLFLPTIGYSFNLKVQVSDMLSQQSLSQTVVDVYVNYTRAHTALTGDDGGILLNVPYRSGLPITVMASKDGYVSALLPCVASRMPIFSSVTMSLLGLNQGNLWFFEESVLITGKTSDSPSQPVVRFPRSLLNLTDNSNVTSVKAYLTIPKLTSDDGIVSEPTQRKC
;
A
#
# COMPACT_ATOMS: atom_id res chain seq x y z
N MET A 1 -6.02 31.38 29.48
CA MET A 1 -6.42 31.31 28.06
C MET A 1 -5.18 31.61 27.23
N CYS A 2 -4.62 30.62 26.54
CA CYS A 2 -3.43 30.81 25.70
C CYS A 2 -3.89 31.14 24.28
N ALA A 3 -3.57 32.32 23.77
CA ALA A 3 -3.84 32.70 22.40
C ALA A 3 -2.62 32.36 21.53
N VAL A 4 -2.83 31.53 20.50
CA VAL A 4 -1.83 31.24 19.46
C VAL A 4 -2.14 32.16 18.28
N SER A 5 -1.26 33.11 18.00
CA SER A 5 -1.38 33.97 16.82
C SER A 5 -0.41 33.47 15.74
N SER A 6 -0.95 33.06 14.59
CA SER A 6 -0.19 32.53 13.46
C SER A 6 -0.27 33.54 12.32
N CYS A 7 0.86 34.15 11.93
CA CYS A 7 0.92 35.01 10.73
C CYS A 7 1.38 34.16 9.54
N LEU A 8 0.54 34.03 8.51
CA LEU A 8 0.78 33.18 7.35
C LEU A 8 1.06 34.05 6.12
N HIS A 9 2.32 34.11 5.68
CA HIS A 9 2.66 34.57 4.33
C HIS A 9 3.85 33.80 3.75
N CYS A 10 3.77 33.59 2.43
CA CYS A 10 4.26 32.42 1.69
C CYS A 10 5.77 32.44 1.32
N CYS A 11 6.31 31.22 1.14
CA CYS A 11 7.55 30.80 0.46
C CYS A 11 8.92 30.76 1.18
N CYS A 12 9.04 31.08 2.48
CA CYS A 12 10.27 30.74 3.23
C CYS A 12 10.04 30.71 4.75
N SER A 13 8.95 30.07 5.21
CA SER A 13 8.46 30.30 6.57
C SER A 13 9.31 29.59 7.63
N ILE A 14 10.25 30.32 8.23
CA ILE A 14 10.72 30.07 9.59
C ILE A 14 9.50 30.25 10.51
N MET A 15 9.01 29.17 11.12
CA MET A 15 7.92 29.26 12.10
C MET A 15 8.49 29.68 13.46
N LEU A 16 8.45 30.99 13.76
CA LEU A 16 8.68 31.48 15.12
C LEU A 16 7.44 31.19 15.97
N SER A 17 7.58 30.29 16.94
CA SER A 17 6.53 30.02 17.93
C SER A 17 6.90 30.71 19.25
N PHE A 18 6.00 31.53 19.78
CA PHE A 18 6.14 32.16 21.09
C PHE A 18 5.33 31.36 22.12
N VAL A 19 6.01 30.84 23.14
CA VAL A 19 5.32 30.23 24.29
C VAL A 19 5.43 31.21 25.46
N VAL A 20 4.29 31.77 25.87
CA VAL A 20 4.21 32.63 27.07
C VAL A 20 3.76 31.78 28.25
N THR A 21 4.63 31.60 29.24
CA THR A 21 4.25 31.00 30.53
C THR A 21 4.78 31.88 31.66
N ASN A 22 3.89 32.27 32.59
CA ASN A 22 4.15 32.98 33.85
C ASN A 22 5.33 33.98 33.83
N GLY A 23 5.30 34.94 32.89
CA GLY A 23 6.24 36.06 32.85
C GLY A 23 7.56 35.83 32.10
N CYS A 24 7.82 34.62 31.59
CA CYS A 24 9.01 34.33 30.76
C CYS A 24 8.63 34.25 29.27
N PHE A 25 9.36 35.00 28.44
CA PHE A 25 9.30 34.89 26.98
C PHE A 25 10.39 33.91 26.52
N SER A 26 10.00 32.72 26.06
CA SER A 26 10.93 31.77 25.45
C SER A 26 10.74 31.75 23.93
N LEU A 27 11.78 32.12 23.20
CA LEU A 27 11.82 32.03 21.73
C LEU A 27 12.34 30.63 21.36
N ILE A 28 11.49 29.77 20.80
CA ILE A 28 11.92 28.47 20.26
C ILE A 28 12.02 28.61 18.75
N LEU A 29 13.25 28.57 18.23
CA LEU A 29 13.53 28.57 16.81
C LEU A 29 13.51 27.13 16.29
N THR A 30 12.36 26.69 15.77
CA THR A 30 12.28 25.40 15.08
C THR A 30 12.69 25.58 13.62
N LEU A 31 13.91 25.18 13.28
CA LEU A 31 14.37 25.18 11.89
C LEU A 31 13.72 24.01 11.13
N PHE A 32 12.59 24.26 10.48
CA PHE A 32 12.16 23.44 9.36
C PHE A 32 13.06 23.80 8.17
N LEU A 33 14.17 23.07 8.02
CA LEU A 33 14.95 23.13 6.79
C LEU A 33 14.04 22.58 5.68
N PRO A 34 13.65 23.36 4.67
CA PRO A 34 13.13 22.76 3.45
C PRO A 34 14.29 21.94 2.90
N THR A 35 14.26 20.61 3.09
CA THR A 35 15.13 19.75 2.31
C THR A 35 14.85 20.14 0.86
N ILE A 36 15.87 20.65 0.15
CA ILE A 36 15.84 20.82 -1.30
C ILE A 36 15.66 19.40 -1.84
N GLY A 37 14.40 18.99 -1.91
CA GLY A 37 13.99 17.64 -2.22
C GLY A 37 13.87 17.58 -3.72
N TYR A 38 14.80 16.89 -4.37
CA TYR A 38 14.57 16.43 -5.71
C TYR A 38 13.33 15.54 -5.69
N SER A 39 12.37 15.76 -6.59
CA SER A 39 11.21 14.90 -6.73
C SER A 39 10.97 14.61 -8.21
N PHE A 40 10.40 13.45 -8.50
CA PHE A 40 10.09 13.05 -9.87
C PHE A 40 8.65 12.55 -9.97
N ASN A 41 8.10 12.65 -11.17
CA ASN A 41 6.76 12.15 -11.46
C ASN A 41 6.82 10.64 -11.70
N LEU A 42 6.08 9.88 -10.89
CA LEU A 42 5.88 8.44 -11.01
C LEU A 42 4.44 8.17 -11.41
N LYS A 43 4.23 7.63 -12.61
CA LYS A 43 2.94 7.07 -13.03
C LYS A 43 2.86 5.61 -12.60
N VAL A 44 1.79 5.23 -11.90
CA VAL A 44 1.51 3.84 -11.53
C VAL A 44 0.21 3.43 -12.21
N GLN A 45 0.26 2.36 -12.99
CA GLN A 45 -0.91 1.73 -13.61
C GLN A 45 -1.17 0.40 -12.91
N VAL A 46 -2.40 0.15 -12.46
CA VAL A 46 -2.77 -1.11 -11.82
C VAL A 46 -3.82 -1.85 -12.65
N SER A 47 -3.61 -3.14 -12.87
CA SER A 47 -4.55 -4.01 -13.58
C SER A 47 -4.75 -5.35 -12.89
N ASP A 48 -5.86 -6.01 -13.20
CA ASP A 48 -6.08 -7.42 -12.87
C ASP A 48 -5.18 -8.31 -13.75
N MET A 49 -4.48 -9.27 -13.14
CA MET A 49 -3.50 -10.09 -13.83
C MET A 49 -4.11 -10.99 -14.92
N LEU A 50 -5.36 -11.42 -14.77
CA LEU A 50 -5.99 -12.38 -15.68
C LEU A 50 -6.74 -11.70 -16.82
N SER A 51 -7.60 -10.76 -16.47
CA SER A 51 -8.44 -9.99 -17.39
C SER A 51 -7.73 -8.78 -18.01
N GLN A 52 -6.60 -8.37 -17.44
CA GLN A 52 -5.86 -7.15 -17.78
C GLN A 52 -6.67 -5.85 -17.62
N GLN A 53 -7.86 -5.91 -17.01
CA GLN A 53 -8.70 -4.75 -16.76
C GLN A 53 -8.06 -3.82 -15.74
N SER A 54 -8.17 -2.50 -15.97
CA SER A 54 -7.73 -1.48 -15.03
C SER A 54 -8.47 -1.58 -13.69
N LEU A 55 -7.72 -1.42 -12.59
CA LEU A 55 -8.27 -1.49 -11.25
C LEU A 55 -8.32 -0.09 -10.61
N SER A 56 -9.51 0.50 -10.58
CA SER A 56 -9.78 1.76 -9.86
C SER A 56 -9.81 1.56 -8.34
N GLN A 57 -9.68 2.63 -7.55
CA GLN A 57 -9.74 2.55 -6.08
C GLN A 57 -8.78 1.52 -5.49
N THR A 58 -7.59 1.38 -6.09
CA THR A 58 -6.47 0.58 -5.55
C THR A 58 -5.59 1.50 -4.72
N VAL A 59 -5.26 1.08 -3.50
CA VAL A 59 -4.30 1.81 -2.65
C VAL A 59 -2.90 1.58 -3.21
N VAL A 60 -2.24 2.68 -3.56
CA VAL A 60 -0.84 2.72 -3.98
C VAL A 60 -0.04 3.44 -2.90
N ASP A 61 0.81 2.69 -2.22
CA ASP A 61 1.79 3.23 -1.27
C ASP A 61 3.17 3.29 -1.94
N VAL A 62 3.89 4.39 -1.73
CA VAL A 62 5.29 4.52 -2.14
C VAL A 62 6.16 4.65 -0.92
N TYR A 63 7.10 3.73 -0.78
CA TYR A 63 8.10 3.72 0.29
C TYR A 63 9.43 4.20 -0.27
N VAL A 64 10.07 5.13 0.44
CA VAL A 64 11.43 5.59 0.15
C VAL A 64 12.27 5.29 1.38
N ASN A 65 13.33 4.49 1.21
CA ASN A 65 14.12 3.99 2.32
C ASN A 65 13.23 3.38 3.43
N TYR A 66 12.33 2.48 3.00
CA TYR A 66 11.41 1.74 3.88
C TYR A 66 10.41 2.60 4.68
N THR A 67 10.38 3.92 4.45
CA THR A 67 9.45 4.85 5.07
C THR A 67 8.38 5.23 4.06
N ARG A 68 7.09 5.15 4.43
CA ARG A 68 5.98 5.51 3.54
C ARG A 68 6.01 7.01 3.24
N ALA A 69 6.30 7.36 1.99
CA ALA A 69 6.37 8.74 1.51
C ALA A 69 5.02 9.20 0.92
N HIS A 70 4.31 8.32 0.23
CA HIS A 70 2.99 8.61 -0.34
C HIS A 70 2.02 7.46 -0.11
N THR A 71 0.73 7.82 -0.07
CA THR A 71 -0.42 6.90 -0.14
C THR A 71 -1.50 7.58 -0.98
N ALA A 72 -2.04 6.88 -1.96
CA ALA A 72 -3.07 7.41 -2.84
C ALA A 72 -3.95 6.29 -3.41
N LEU A 73 -5.08 6.66 -4.01
CA LEU A 73 -5.97 5.74 -4.71
C LEU A 73 -5.83 5.93 -6.22
N THR A 74 -5.89 4.83 -6.97
CA THR A 74 -6.01 4.89 -8.44
C THR A 74 -7.35 5.45 -8.88
N GLY A 75 -7.35 6.20 -9.98
CA GLY A 75 -8.54 6.70 -10.64
C GLY A 75 -9.32 5.62 -11.39
N ASP A 76 -10.38 6.01 -12.09
CA ASP A 76 -11.26 5.08 -12.83
C ASP A 76 -10.54 4.34 -13.96
N ASP A 77 -9.48 4.94 -14.50
CA ASP A 77 -8.60 4.35 -15.50
C ASP A 77 -7.58 3.36 -14.92
N GLY A 78 -7.57 3.14 -13.60
CA GLY A 78 -6.60 2.32 -12.86
C GLY A 78 -5.22 2.96 -12.72
N GLY A 79 -5.09 4.24 -13.09
CA GLY A 79 -3.85 4.99 -13.04
C GLY A 79 -3.77 5.96 -11.87
N ILE A 80 -2.55 6.33 -11.48
CA ILE A 80 -2.28 7.46 -10.59
C ILE A 80 -0.92 8.09 -10.93
N LEU A 81 -0.79 9.41 -10.76
CA LEU A 81 0.46 10.14 -10.91
C LEU A 81 0.88 10.70 -9.55
N LEU A 82 2.09 10.36 -9.11
CA LEU A 82 2.65 10.72 -7.81
C LEU A 82 3.94 11.52 -7.97
N ASN A 83 4.12 12.58 -7.18
CA ASN A 83 5.38 13.32 -7.14
C ASN A 83 6.26 12.80 -6.00
N VAL A 84 7.15 11.86 -6.31
CA VAL A 84 7.90 11.07 -5.31
C VAL A 84 9.22 11.75 -4.96
N PRO A 85 9.58 11.89 -3.66
CA PRO A 85 10.88 12.40 -3.27
C PRO A 85 12.00 11.45 -3.72
N TYR A 86 13.03 12.02 -4.35
CA TYR A 86 14.20 11.34 -4.86
C TYR A 86 15.43 11.67 -4.02
N ARG A 87 16.17 10.62 -3.68
CA ARG A 87 17.54 10.71 -3.17
C ARG A 87 18.35 9.61 -3.83
N SER A 88 19.53 9.96 -4.33
CA SER A 88 20.38 9.00 -5.05
C SER A 88 20.76 7.83 -4.16
N GLY A 89 20.64 6.62 -4.71
CA GLY A 89 21.00 5.37 -4.04
C GLY A 89 19.98 4.86 -3.01
N LEU A 90 18.93 5.61 -2.67
CA LEU A 90 17.89 5.10 -1.77
C LEU A 90 16.92 4.18 -2.51
N PRO A 91 16.50 3.06 -1.88
CA PRO A 91 15.50 2.18 -2.46
C PRO A 91 14.12 2.83 -2.44
N ILE A 92 13.40 2.66 -3.55
CA ILE A 92 12.01 3.01 -3.70
C ILE A 92 11.23 1.70 -3.84
N THR A 93 10.09 1.58 -3.17
CA THR A 93 9.21 0.43 -3.32
C THR A 93 7.79 0.92 -3.52
N VAL A 94 7.18 0.51 -4.63
CA VAL A 94 5.78 0.78 -4.92
C VAL A 94 4.98 -0.44 -4.48
N MET A 95 3.96 -0.23 -3.66
CA MET A 95 3.02 -1.26 -3.23
C MET A 95 1.64 -0.94 -3.77
N ALA A 96 1.00 -1.92 -4.40
CA ALA A 96 -0.40 -1.84 -4.80
C ALA A 96 -1.21 -2.85 -3.99
N SER A 97 -2.27 -2.39 -3.35
CA SER A 97 -3.15 -3.21 -2.52
C SER A 97 -4.62 -2.88 -2.74
N LYS A 98 -5.45 -3.92 -2.81
CA LYS A 98 -6.89 -3.82 -3.04
C LYS A 98 -7.59 -5.02 -2.42
N ASP A 99 -8.75 -4.79 -1.82
CA ASP A 99 -9.58 -5.85 -1.26
C ASP A 99 -9.96 -6.87 -2.32
N GLY A 100 -9.83 -8.15 -1.97
CA GLY A 100 -10.07 -9.27 -2.89
C GLY A 100 -8.94 -9.49 -3.90
N TYR A 101 -7.76 -8.92 -3.69
CA TYR A 101 -6.56 -9.15 -4.50
C TYR A 101 -5.34 -9.44 -3.63
N VAL A 102 -4.39 -10.21 -4.17
CA VAL A 102 -3.05 -10.32 -3.58
C VAL A 102 -2.29 -9.01 -3.86
N SER A 103 -1.76 -8.39 -2.81
CA SER A 103 -0.95 -7.17 -2.96
C SER A 103 0.34 -7.45 -3.72
N ALA A 104 0.76 -6.50 -4.54
CA ALA A 104 2.02 -6.59 -5.29
C ALA A 104 2.99 -5.52 -4.82
N LEU A 105 4.29 -5.86 -4.86
CA LEU A 105 5.39 -4.96 -4.55
C LEU A 105 6.32 -4.86 -5.76
N LEU A 106 6.76 -3.65 -6.05
CA LEU A 106 7.76 -3.38 -7.07
C LEU A 106 8.92 -2.58 -6.45
N PRO A 107 10.01 -3.26 -6.04
CA PRO A 107 11.23 -2.60 -5.60
C PRO A 107 12.02 -2.05 -6.79
N CYS A 108 12.52 -0.83 -6.67
CA CYS A 108 13.42 -0.21 -7.63
C CYS A 108 14.48 0.65 -6.94
N VAL A 109 15.63 0.81 -7.60
CA VAL A 109 16.69 1.73 -7.19
C VAL A 109 17.09 2.55 -8.40
N ALA A 110 17.14 3.87 -8.23
CA ALA A 110 17.53 4.80 -9.26
C ALA A 110 18.84 5.50 -8.88
N SER A 111 19.92 5.18 -9.61
CA SER A 111 21.25 5.78 -9.41
C SER A 111 21.37 7.23 -9.93
N ARG A 112 20.37 7.68 -10.71
CA ARG A 112 20.23 9.04 -11.21
C ARG A 112 18.79 9.50 -11.04
N MET A 113 18.58 10.80 -10.88
CA MET A 113 17.23 11.36 -10.73
C MET A 113 16.42 11.14 -12.02
N PRO A 114 15.28 10.42 -11.96
CA PRO A 114 14.38 10.32 -13.09
C PRO A 114 13.72 11.66 -13.36
N ILE A 115 13.46 11.98 -14.63
CA ILE A 115 12.57 13.11 -14.99
C ILE A 115 11.11 12.66 -14.85
N PHE A 116 10.85 11.41 -15.25
CA PHE A 116 9.57 10.74 -15.20
C PHE A 116 9.83 9.23 -15.13
N SER A 117 8.99 8.51 -14.40
CA SER A 117 8.98 7.05 -14.35
C SER A 117 7.54 6.55 -14.50
N SER A 118 7.37 5.40 -15.13
CA SER A 118 6.07 4.76 -15.30
C SER A 118 6.19 3.28 -15.03
N VAL A 119 5.34 2.77 -14.14
CA VAL A 119 5.32 1.36 -13.76
C VAL A 119 3.91 0.81 -13.89
N THR A 120 3.83 -0.47 -14.26
CA THR A 120 2.57 -1.23 -14.29
C THR A 120 2.66 -2.35 -13.27
N MET A 121 1.62 -2.47 -12.44
CA MET A 121 1.50 -3.51 -11.43
C MET A 121 0.25 -4.34 -11.71
N SER A 122 0.41 -5.66 -11.76
CA SER A 122 -0.72 -6.58 -11.97
C SER A 122 -1.05 -7.32 -10.68
N LEU A 123 -2.28 -7.18 -10.22
CA LEU A 123 -2.77 -7.82 -9.00
C LEU A 123 -3.48 -9.13 -9.34
N LEU A 124 -3.21 -10.17 -8.56
CA LEU A 124 -3.90 -11.45 -8.70
C LEU A 124 -5.21 -11.41 -7.90
N GLY A 125 -6.34 -11.46 -8.60
CA GLY A 125 -7.66 -11.56 -7.97
C GLY A 125 -7.79 -12.80 -7.09
N LEU A 126 -8.37 -12.62 -5.92
CA LEU A 126 -8.73 -13.69 -4.99
C LEU A 126 -10.19 -14.08 -5.19
N ASN A 127 -10.46 -15.38 -5.18
CA ASN A 127 -11.83 -15.86 -5.23
C ASN A 127 -12.42 -15.83 -3.83
N GLN A 128 -13.50 -15.06 -3.64
CA GLN A 128 -14.23 -15.12 -2.38
C GLN A 128 -14.76 -16.53 -2.15
N GLY A 129 -14.43 -17.10 -1.00
CA GLY A 129 -14.87 -18.42 -0.58
C GLY A 129 -16.14 -18.35 0.28
N ASN A 130 -16.74 -19.51 0.48
CA ASN A 130 -17.76 -19.70 1.51
C ASN A 130 -17.07 -19.88 2.87
N LEU A 131 -17.63 -19.28 3.91
CA LEU A 131 -17.12 -19.34 5.28
C LEU A 131 -18.18 -19.95 6.19
N TRP A 132 -17.83 -21.04 6.85
CA TRP A 132 -18.70 -21.75 7.78
C TRP A 132 -18.08 -21.71 9.17
N PHE A 133 -18.84 -21.22 10.15
CA PHE A 133 -18.46 -21.26 11.56
C PHE A 133 -19.17 -22.42 12.23
N PHE A 134 -18.38 -23.36 12.74
CA PHE A 134 -18.83 -24.38 13.68
C PHE A 134 -18.39 -24.00 15.09
N GLU A 135 -18.85 -24.76 16.09
CA GLU A 135 -18.54 -24.55 17.50
C GLU A 135 -17.02 -24.49 17.73
N GLU A 136 -16.30 -25.48 17.22
CA GLU A 136 -14.86 -25.64 17.46
C GLU A 136 -13.98 -25.38 16.23
N SER A 137 -14.58 -25.19 15.05
CA SER A 137 -13.82 -25.08 13.81
C SER A 137 -14.41 -24.07 12.83
N VAL A 138 -13.54 -23.61 11.94
CA VAL A 138 -13.89 -22.78 10.80
C VAL A 138 -13.51 -23.52 9.54
N LEU A 139 -14.45 -23.53 8.58
CA LEU A 139 -14.27 -24.14 7.27
C LEU A 139 -14.40 -23.06 6.20
N ILE A 140 -13.41 -23.02 5.31
CA ILE A 140 -13.41 -22.17 4.13
C ILE A 140 -13.42 -23.07 2.91
N THR A 141 -14.36 -22.86 2.00
CA THR A 141 -14.43 -23.57 0.72
C THR A 141 -14.46 -22.58 -0.45
N GLY A 142 -14.08 -23.00 -1.65
CA GLY A 142 -14.25 -22.17 -2.86
C GLY A 142 -15.72 -21.75 -3.10
N LYS A 143 -15.98 -20.90 -4.08
CA LYS A 143 -17.35 -20.40 -4.32
C LYS A 143 -18.32 -21.46 -4.87
N THR A 144 -17.81 -22.41 -5.67
CA THR A 144 -18.61 -23.44 -6.36
C THR A 144 -18.41 -24.81 -5.71
N SER A 145 -19.49 -25.43 -5.22
CA SER A 145 -19.50 -26.73 -4.52
C SER A 145 -19.22 -27.96 -5.39
N ASP A 146 -19.25 -27.81 -6.72
CA ASP A 146 -19.40 -28.96 -7.63
C ASP A 146 -18.10 -29.35 -8.36
N SER A 147 -16.96 -28.75 -8.00
CA SER A 147 -15.66 -29.14 -8.56
C SER A 147 -14.90 -30.02 -7.58
N PRO A 148 -14.44 -31.23 -7.97
CA PRO A 148 -13.65 -32.12 -7.10
C PRO A 148 -12.28 -31.54 -6.69
N SER A 149 -11.86 -30.41 -7.27
CA SER A 149 -10.59 -29.72 -6.98
C SER A 149 -10.77 -28.42 -6.17
N GLN A 150 -11.92 -28.24 -5.52
CA GLN A 150 -12.21 -27.03 -4.77
C GLN A 150 -11.22 -26.85 -3.60
N PRO A 151 -10.64 -25.64 -3.43
CA PRO A 151 -9.77 -25.38 -2.31
C PRO A 151 -10.60 -25.40 -1.02
N VAL A 152 -10.16 -26.20 -0.05
CA VAL A 152 -10.80 -26.37 1.26
C VAL A 152 -9.75 -26.19 2.35
N VAL A 153 -10.07 -25.36 3.35
CA VAL A 153 -9.23 -25.12 4.52
C VAL A 153 -10.09 -25.25 5.77
N ARG A 154 -9.66 -26.08 6.74
CA ARG A 154 -10.33 -26.22 8.04
C ARG A 154 -9.33 -26.00 9.16
N PHE A 155 -9.69 -25.19 10.14
CA PHE A 155 -8.83 -24.90 11.29
C PHE A 155 -9.65 -24.64 12.56
N PRO A 156 -9.07 -24.80 13.76
CA PRO A 156 -9.76 -24.54 15.03
C PRO A 156 -10.22 -23.09 15.14
N ARG A 157 -11.44 -22.87 15.63
CA ARG A 157 -12.01 -21.53 15.84
C ARG A 157 -11.16 -20.70 16.80
N SER A 158 -10.54 -21.34 17.78
CA SER A 158 -9.65 -20.70 18.77
C SER A 158 -8.45 -19.97 18.16
N LEU A 159 -8.09 -20.27 16.91
CA LEU A 159 -7.03 -19.53 16.19
C LEU A 159 -7.51 -18.18 15.66
N LEU A 160 -8.82 -17.94 15.60
CA LEU A 160 -9.37 -16.63 15.33
C LEU A 160 -9.52 -15.89 16.66
N ASN A 161 -8.73 -14.82 16.84
CA ASN A 161 -8.88 -13.88 17.95
C ASN A 161 -10.13 -13.00 17.76
N LEU A 162 -11.29 -13.65 17.65
CA LEU A 162 -12.58 -13.01 17.64
C LEU A 162 -13.00 -12.85 19.09
N THR A 163 -12.93 -11.63 19.62
CA THR A 163 -13.55 -11.31 20.93
C THR A 163 -14.99 -11.83 20.93
N ASP A 164 -15.47 -12.36 22.06
CA ASP A 164 -16.75 -13.08 22.19
C ASP A 164 -17.98 -12.28 21.73
N ASN A 165 -17.84 -10.97 21.54
CA ASN A 165 -18.88 -10.05 21.06
C ASN A 165 -18.60 -9.45 19.66
N SER A 166 -17.61 -9.97 18.92
CA SER A 166 -17.30 -9.53 17.57
C SER A 166 -18.35 -10.06 16.59
N ASN A 167 -18.85 -9.17 15.74
CA ASN A 167 -19.91 -9.51 14.80
C ASN A 167 -19.34 -10.42 13.69
N VAL A 168 -19.47 -11.74 13.87
CA VAL A 168 -18.97 -12.79 12.96
C VAL A 168 -19.41 -12.56 11.49
N THR A 169 -20.51 -11.83 11.29
CA THR A 169 -21.02 -11.46 9.96
C THR A 169 -20.11 -10.52 9.16
N SER A 170 -19.15 -9.84 9.78
CA SER A 170 -18.19 -8.98 9.07
C SER A 170 -16.98 -9.73 8.50
N VAL A 171 -16.81 -11.02 8.83
CA VAL A 171 -15.66 -11.81 8.40
C VAL A 171 -15.87 -12.28 6.95
N LYS A 172 -14.86 -12.07 6.10
CA LYS A 172 -14.82 -12.56 4.72
C LYS A 172 -13.65 -13.53 4.56
N ALA A 173 -13.82 -14.50 3.67
CA ALA A 173 -12.77 -15.45 3.33
C ALA A 173 -12.48 -15.41 1.83
N TYR A 174 -11.20 -15.49 1.51
CA TYR A 174 -10.69 -15.46 0.14
C TYR A 174 -9.74 -16.62 -0.06
N LEU A 175 -9.87 -17.32 -1.18
CA LEU A 175 -9.03 -18.45 -1.56
C LEU A 175 -8.40 -18.17 -2.91
N THR A 176 -7.14 -18.57 -3.06
CA THR A 176 -6.44 -18.59 -4.34
C THR A 176 -5.72 -19.92 -4.48
N ILE A 177 -5.74 -20.47 -5.67
CA ILE A 177 -4.95 -21.64 -6.02
C ILE A 177 -3.70 -21.10 -6.73
N PRO A 178 -2.50 -21.25 -6.16
CA PRO A 178 -1.29 -20.93 -6.89
C PRO A 178 -1.23 -21.84 -8.12
N LYS A 179 -1.32 -21.27 -9.32
CA LYS A 179 -0.93 -21.97 -10.53
C LYS A 179 0.59 -22.06 -10.50
N LEU A 180 1.11 -23.20 -10.07
CA LEU A 180 2.48 -23.58 -10.40
C LEU A 180 2.50 -23.75 -11.92
N THR A 181 3.10 -22.80 -12.63
CA THR A 181 3.47 -22.99 -14.02
C THR A 181 4.39 -24.21 -14.05
N SER A 182 3.91 -25.32 -14.61
CA SER A 182 4.74 -26.47 -14.93
C SER A 182 5.88 -25.98 -15.82
N ASP A 183 7.09 -26.11 -15.28
CA ASP A 183 8.40 -25.92 -15.87
C ASP A 183 8.41 -25.70 -17.40
N ASP A 184 8.65 -24.45 -17.79
CA ASP A 184 9.62 -24.17 -18.85
C ASP A 184 10.38 -22.91 -18.40
N GLY A 185 11.65 -23.12 -18.06
CA GLY A 185 12.41 -22.26 -17.17
C GLY A 185 12.53 -20.80 -17.60
N ILE A 186 12.02 -19.90 -16.76
CA ILE A 186 12.65 -18.61 -16.51
C ILE A 186 12.56 -18.36 -15.00
N VAL A 187 13.62 -18.73 -14.28
CA VAL A 187 13.90 -18.14 -12.97
C VAL A 187 13.97 -16.64 -13.21
N SER A 188 12.89 -15.94 -12.91
CA SER A 188 12.94 -14.48 -12.82
C SER A 188 13.73 -14.21 -11.56
N GLU A 189 15.04 -14.06 -11.71
CA GLU A 189 15.85 -13.25 -10.80
C GLU A 189 15.01 -12.03 -10.41
N PRO A 190 15.01 -11.55 -9.15
CA PRO A 190 14.37 -10.29 -8.83
C PRO A 190 15.17 -9.21 -9.55
N THR A 191 14.91 -9.05 -10.85
CA THR A 191 15.51 -8.06 -11.71
C THR A 191 15.09 -6.76 -11.05
N GLN A 192 16.04 -6.12 -10.40
CA GLN A 192 15.86 -4.82 -9.82
C GLN A 192 15.42 -3.92 -10.98
N ARG A 193 14.10 -3.70 -11.07
CA ARG A 193 13.55 -3.00 -12.23
C ARG A 193 13.97 -1.56 -12.06
N LYS A 194 14.45 -0.97 -13.16
CA LYS A 194 14.75 0.44 -13.19
C LYS A 194 13.42 1.18 -13.19
N CYS A 195 13.18 1.94 -12.13
CA CYS A 195 12.31 3.10 -12.21
C CYS A 195 12.99 4.12 -13.15
#